data_AF-A0A068NTV1-F1
#
_entry.id   AF-A0A068NTV1-F1
#
_cell.length_a   1.000
_cell.length_b   1.000
_cell.length_c   1.000
_cell.angle_alpha   90.00
_cell.angle_beta   90.00
_cell.angle_gamma   90.00
#
_symmetry.space_group_name_H-M   'P 1'
#
loop_
_entity.id
_entity.type
_entity.pdbx_description
1 polymer ?
#
loop_
_entity_poly.entity_id
_entity_poly.type
_entity_poly.pdbx_seq_one_letter_code
_entity_poly.pdbx_strand_id
1 'polypeptide(L)'
;MKKAFTLIELLVVIAIIAILAAILFPVFAQAKEAAKKTQSLSNLKQFGTATAIYEGDSDDQFPMAMSRRAAGTWRYTTVHPTPYNVINTGGWDAPDIMAQTQCQWANSIQPYIKNFGMYEQPAQNKNAFDTSFTPGVTPAVVGVAFNGLLHTLSSSEITSPSVAVMYWPGNGTASFNGRSAANPTLACTGTDDCRFNPTAFPQASLSSSTGFASASFWNFGASAWLYSKGGPIVRTDTSAKFQRMGTSTNSATPAEAYTDPWRYVSATGVPSSYTGCNSGVRGVGGPTAVYYHCYFRPDREQ
;
A
#
# COMPACT_ATOMS: atom_id res chain seq x y z
N MET A 1 -8.89 -28.02 -62.14
CA MET A 1 -7.94 -26.89 -62.30
C MET A 1 -7.77 -26.23 -60.93
N LYS A 2 -6.58 -26.30 -60.33
CA LYS A 2 -6.28 -25.54 -59.10
C LYS A 2 -5.96 -24.10 -59.51
N LYS A 3 -6.74 -23.13 -59.03
CA LYS A 3 -6.41 -21.70 -59.23
C LYS A 3 -5.10 -21.40 -58.51
N ALA A 4 -4.09 -20.94 -59.23
CA ALA A 4 -2.84 -20.47 -58.65
C ALA A 4 -3.06 -19.08 -58.07
N PHE A 5 -2.70 -18.89 -56.80
CA PHE A 5 -2.77 -17.60 -56.13
C PHE A 5 -1.70 -16.67 -56.72
N THR A 6 -2.08 -15.44 -57.07
CA THR A 6 -1.13 -14.48 -57.64
C THR A 6 -0.35 -13.76 -56.55
N LEU A 7 0.89 -13.36 -56.86
CA LEU A 7 1.76 -12.59 -55.95
C LEU A 7 1.09 -11.28 -55.50
N ILE A 8 0.30 -10.65 -56.38
CA ILE A 8 -0.40 -9.39 -56.10
C ILE A 8 -1.52 -9.60 -55.09
N GLU A 9 -2.31 -10.67 -55.23
CA GLU A 9 -3.38 -10.99 -54.26
C GLU A 9 -2.80 -11.21 -52.86
N LEU A 10 -1.66 -11.89 -52.76
CA LEU A 10 -0.97 -12.07 -51.48
C LEU A 10 -0.48 -10.73 -50.90
N LEU A 11 0.08 -9.86 -51.75
CA LEU A 11 0.64 -8.56 -51.34
C LEU A 11 -0.45 -7.59 -50.84
N VAL A 12 -1.60 -7.54 -51.51
CA VAL A 12 -2.72 -6.69 -51.08
C VAL A 12 -3.27 -7.14 -49.71
N VAL A 13 -3.36 -8.46 -49.49
CA VAL A 13 -3.86 -9.00 -48.22
C VAL A 13 -2.93 -8.64 -47.06
N ILE A 14 -1.61 -8.81 -47.22
CA ILE A 14 -0.67 -8.42 -46.16
C ILE A 14 -0.67 -6.91 -45.93
N ALA A 15 -0.86 -6.09 -46.97
CA ALA A 15 -0.95 -4.64 -46.83
C ALA A 15 -2.18 -4.22 -46.01
N ILE A 16 -3.33 -4.83 -46.28
CA ILE A 16 -4.56 -4.58 -45.51
C ILE A 16 -4.38 -5.03 -44.05
N ILE A 17 -3.83 -6.22 -43.81
CA ILE A 17 -3.55 -6.72 -42.45
C ILE A 17 -2.59 -5.78 -41.72
N ALA A 18 -1.55 -5.28 -42.39
CA ALA A 18 -0.59 -4.34 -41.81
C ALA A 18 -1.25 -3.02 -41.39
N ILE A 19 -2.13 -2.45 -42.23
CA ILE A 19 -2.88 -1.22 -41.90
C ILE A 19 -3.81 -1.46 -40.71
N LEU A 20 -4.58 -2.55 -40.73
CA LEU A 20 -5.49 -2.89 -39.62
C LEU A 20 -4.73 -3.11 -38.31
N ALA A 21 -3.63 -3.86 -38.36
CA ALA A 21 -2.79 -4.12 -37.20
C ALA A 21 -2.15 -2.84 -36.65
N ALA A 22 -1.69 -1.92 -37.52
CA ALA A 22 -1.10 -0.65 -37.12
C ALA A 22 -2.07 0.23 -36.32
N ILE A 23 -3.38 0.19 -36.63
CA ILE A 23 -4.41 0.91 -35.87
C ILE A 23 -4.82 0.13 -34.61
N LEU A 24 -4.91 -1.20 -34.70
CA LEU A 24 -5.40 -2.04 -33.62
C LEU A 24 -4.42 -2.15 -32.45
N PHE A 25 -3.12 -2.26 -32.70
CA PHE A 25 -2.10 -2.42 -31.65
C PHE A 25 -2.08 -1.29 -30.60
N PRO A 26 -2.02 0.00 -30.96
CA PRO A 26 -2.01 1.08 -29.97
C PRO A 26 -3.31 1.12 -29.15
N VAL A 27 -4.46 0.89 -29.79
CA VAL A 27 -5.78 0.84 -29.12
C VAL A 27 -5.85 -0.35 -28.17
N PHE A 28 -5.36 -1.51 -28.59
CA PHE A 28 -5.34 -2.71 -27.76
C PHE A 28 -4.46 -2.55 -26.52
N ALA A 29 -3.30 -1.89 -26.64
CA ALA A 29 -2.44 -1.59 -25.50
C ALA A 29 -3.15 -0.70 -24.46
N GLN A 30 -3.82 0.37 -24.92
CA GLN A 30 -4.60 1.25 -24.05
C GLN A 30 -5.78 0.52 -23.38
N ALA A 31 -6.51 -0.29 -24.15
CA ALA A 31 -7.62 -1.09 -23.62
C ALA A 31 -7.15 -2.09 -22.56
N LYS A 32 -6.00 -2.74 -22.77
CA LYS A 32 -5.39 -3.66 -21.81
C LYS A 32 -4.96 -2.94 -20.52
N GLU A 33 -4.39 -1.75 -20.61
CA GLU A 33 -4.05 -0.95 -19.42
C GLU A 33 -5.32 -0.52 -18.65
N ALA A 34 -6.35 -0.06 -19.35
CA ALA A 34 -7.63 0.29 -18.75
C ALA A 34 -8.30 -0.90 -18.05
N ALA A 35 -8.27 -2.09 -18.67
CA ALA A 35 -8.77 -3.31 -18.05
C ALA A 35 -8.01 -3.66 -16.76
N LYS A 36 -6.68 -3.58 -16.77
CA LYS A 36 -5.86 -3.79 -15.56
C LYS A 36 -6.19 -2.78 -14.47
N LYS A 37 -6.36 -1.50 -14.83
CA LYS A 37 -6.73 -0.43 -13.90
C LYS A 37 -8.06 -0.72 -13.23
N THR A 38 -9.08 -1.11 -14.00
CA THR A 38 -10.40 -1.48 -13.48
C THR A 38 -10.33 -2.70 -12.57
N GLN A 39 -9.53 -3.71 -12.94
CA GLN A 39 -9.32 -4.90 -12.12
C GLN A 39 -8.68 -4.55 -10.78
N SER A 40 -7.60 -3.76 -10.77
CA SER A 40 -6.93 -3.32 -9.54
C SER A 40 -7.85 -2.50 -8.65
N LEU A 41 -8.67 -1.61 -9.22
CA LEU A 41 -9.66 -0.85 -8.46
C LEU A 41 -10.72 -1.77 -7.83
N SER A 42 -11.19 -2.78 -8.57
CA SER A 42 -12.15 -3.78 -8.07
C SER A 42 -11.56 -4.64 -6.95
N ASN A 43 -10.30 -5.08 -7.08
CA ASN A 43 -9.59 -5.80 -6.04
C ASN A 43 -9.44 -4.95 -4.77
N LEU A 44 -9.08 -3.67 -4.92
CA LEU A 44 -8.98 -2.75 -3.79
C LEU A 44 -10.33 -2.51 -3.11
N LYS A 45 -11.41 -2.35 -3.89
CA LYS A 45 -12.76 -2.25 -3.31
C LYS A 45 -13.12 -3.49 -2.50
N GLN A 46 -12.76 -4.68 -3.00
CA GLN A 46 -12.95 -5.93 -2.25
C GLN A 46 -12.15 -5.96 -0.95
N PHE A 47 -10.94 -5.39 -0.90
CA PHE A 47 -10.22 -5.20 0.36
C PHE A 47 -10.96 -4.29 1.32
N GLY A 48 -11.47 -3.15 0.85
CA GLY A 48 -12.27 -2.27 1.71
C GLY A 48 -13.49 -2.97 2.30
N THR A 49 -14.20 -3.74 1.49
CA THR A 49 -15.33 -4.56 1.96
C THR A 49 -14.88 -5.65 2.93
N ALA A 50 -13.78 -6.36 2.64
CA ALA A 50 -13.25 -7.38 3.52
C ALA A 50 -12.85 -6.82 4.90
N THR A 51 -12.28 -5.63 4.94
CA THR A 51 -11.92 -4.96 6.19
C THR A 51 -13.16 -4.52 6.97
N ALA A 52 -14.20 -4.02 6.30
CA ALA A 52 -15.46 -3.72 6.97
C ALA A 52 -16.14 -4.97 7.58
N ILE A 53 -16.02 -6.13 6.92
CA ILE A 53 -16.50 -7.41 7.50
C ILE A 53 -15.63 -7.80 8.70
N TYR A 54 -14.30 -7.70 8.57
CA TYR A 54 -13.36 -7.94 9.67
C TYR A 54 -13.65 -7.07 10.89
N GLU A 55 -13.92 -5.78 10.69
CA GLU A 55 -14.27 -4.83 11.75
C GLU A 55 -15.50 -5.29 12.53
N GLY A 56 -16.54 -5.77 11.81
CA GLY A 56 -17.76 -6.31 12.43
C GLY A 56 -17.51 -7.54 13.30
N ASP A 57 -16.48 -8.34 12.98
CA ASP A 57 -16.07 -9.52 13.76
C ASP A 57 -15.02 -9.19 14.85
N SER A 58 -14.47 -7.96 14.88
CA SER A 58 -13.32 -7.56 15.70
C SER A 58 -13.59 -6.31 16.55
N ASP A 59 -14.81 -6.16 17.08
CA ASP A 59 -15.22 -5.03 17.93
C ASP A 59 -14.93 -3.64 17.29
N ASP A 60 -15.28 -3.51 16.00
CA ASP A 60 -15.10 -2.30 15.19
C ASP A 60 -13.64 -1.83 15.04
N GLN A 61 -12.67 -2.70 15.33
CA GLN A 61 -11.24 -2.38 15.22
C GLN A 61 -10.68 -2.64 13.82
N PHE A 62 -9.83 -1.73 13.35
CA PHE A 62 -9.05 -1.99 12.14
C PHE A 62 -8.01 -3.10 12.36
N PRO A 63 -7.61 -3.82 11.29
CA PRO A 63 -6.55 -4.81 11.35
C PRO A 63 -5.23 -4.25 11.85
N MET A 64 -4.43 -5.10 12.51
CA MET A 64 -3.17 -4.65 13.08
C MET A 64 -2.08 -4.42 12.03
N ALA A 65 -1.39 -3.28 12.10
CA ALA A 65 -0.23 -3.02 11.26
C ALA A 65 1.04 -3.70 11.79
N MET A 66 1.12 -3.92 13.09
CA MET A 66 2.27 -4.50 13.79
C MET A 66 1.79 -5.43 14.92
N SER A 67 2.64 -6.35 15.33
CA SER A 67 2.31 -7.31 16.39
C SER A 67 2.80 -6.87 17.77
N ARG A 68 2.16 -7.41 18.80
CA ARG A 68 2.58 -7.26 20.20
C ARG A 68 3.36 -8.50 20.64
N ARG A 69 4.50 -8.32 21.29
CA ARG A 69 5.32 -9.41 21.84
C ARG A 69 4.69 -9.95 23.13
N ALA A 70 5.03 -11.19 23.49
CA ALA A 70 4.63 -11.79 24.77
C ALA A 70 5.06 -10.94 25.99
N ALA A 71 6.19 -10.23 25.89
CA ALA A 71 6.68 -9.31 26.91
C ALA A 71 5.86 -8.00 27.03
N GLY A 72 4.74 -7.87 26.32
CA GLY A 72 3.86 -6.70 26.34
C GLY A 72 4.32 -5.53 25.47
N THR A 73 5.55 -5.56 24.94
CA THR A 73 6.11 -4.53 24.07
C THR A 73 5.66 -4.68 22.61
N TRP A 74 5.54 -3.56 21.91
CA TRP A 74 5.27 -3.57 20.47
C TRP A 74 6.48 -4.02 19.66
N ARG A 75 6.23 -4.91 18.70
CA ARG A 75 7.25 -5.32 17.73
C ARG A 75 7.20 -4.34 16.58
N TYR A 76 8.13 -3.39 16.57
CA TYR A 76 8.31 -2.51 15.42
C TYR A 76 8.71 -3.34 14.19
N THR A 77 7.75 -3.57 13.30
CA THR A 77 7.90 -4.39 12.11
C THR A 77 7.10 -3.74 11.00
N THR A 78 7.80 -3.12 10.07
CA THR A 78 7.21 -2.41 8.94
C THR A 78 6.77 -3.37 7.82
N VAL A 79 7.35 -4.57 7.79
CA VAL A 79 7.08 -5.62 6.79
C VAL A 79 6.90 -6.98 7.47
N HIS A 80 5.90 -7.75 7.08
CA HIS A 80 5.65 -9.06 7.68
C HIS A 80 5.37 -10.16 6.66
N PRO A 81 5.63 -11.43 7.00
CA PRO A 81 5.34 -12.57 6.13
C PRO A 81 3.88 -12.61 5.68
N THR A 82 3.65 -12.90 4.41
CA THR A 82 2.32 -13.05 3.82
C THR A 82 2.38 -14.10 2.70
N PRO A 83 1.78 -15.30 2.86
CA PRO A 83 1.09 -15.81 4.05
C PRO A 83 1.97 -15.87 5.32
N TYR A 84 1.35 -15.90 6.50
CA TYR A 84 2.06 -15.84 7.79
C TYR A 84 3.15 -16.90 8.00
N ASN A 85 3.06 -18.05 7.32
CA ASN A 85 3.99 -19.19 7.42
C ASN A 85 4.95 -19.33 6.23
N VAL A 86 5.00 -18.33 5.33
CA VAL A 86 5.78 -18.43 4.08
C VAL A 86 7.30 -18.29 4.30
N ILE A 87 7.72 -17.69 5.40
CA ILE A 87 9.14 -17.46 5.73
C ILE A 87 9.51 -18.34 6.91
N ASN A 88 10.47 -19.25 6.71
CA ASN A 88 10.97 -20.20 7.71
C ASN A 88 12.42 -19.95 8.12
N THR A 89 12.89 -18.71 7.96
CA THR A 89 14.25 -18.30 8.31
C THR A 89 14.20 -17.11 9.27
N GLY A 90 15.30 -16.82 9.95
CA GLY A 90 15.41 -15.62 10.80
C GLY A 90 14.44 -15.57 11.99
N GLY A 91 13.91 -16.72 12.43
CA GLY A 91 12.99 -16.82 13.57
C GLY A 91 11.54 -16.43 13.25
N TRP A 92 11.16 -16.31 11.97
CA TRP A 92 9.77 -16.08 11.56
C TRP A 92 8.88 -17.32 11.71
N ASP A 93 9.49 -18.51 11.82
CA ASP A 93 8.86 -19.81 12.08
C ASP A 93 8.62 -20.11 13.57
N ALA A 94 9.07 -19.22 14.46
CA ALA A 94 8.78 -19.35 15.89
C ALA A 94 7.26 -19.27 16.13
N PRO A 95 6.65 -20.20 16.90
CA PRO A 95 5.19 -20.27 17.04
C PRO A 95 4.52 -18.97 17.53
N ASP A 96 5.17 -18.26 18.46
CA ASP A 96 4.69 -16.98 18.97
C ASP A 96 4.70 -15.88 17.90
N ILE A 97 5.65 -15.93 16.97
CA ILE A 97 5.80 -14.98 15.87
C ILE A 97 4.81 -15.28 14.76
N MET A 98 4.60 -16.56 14.45
CA MET A 98 3.59 -16.97 13.48
C MET A 98 2.18 -16.54 13.95
N ALA A 99 1.84 -16.76 15.22
CA ALA A 99 0.58 -16.31 15.80
C ALA A 99 0.43 -14.78 15.73
N GLN A 100 1.49 -14.05 16.06
CA GLN A 100 1.55 -12.59 15.94
C GLN A 100 1.32 -12.12 14.50
N THR A 101 1.93 -12.78 13.52
CA THR A 101 1.84 -12.41 12.11
C THR A 101 0.49 -12.75 11.49
N GLN A 102 -0.23 -13.76 12.00
CA GLN A 102 -1.62 -14.05 11.60
C GLN A 102 -2.55 -12.86 11.85
N CYS A 103 -2.33 -12.12 12.95
CA CYS A 103 -3.17 -10.98 13.31
C CYS A 103 -2.84 -9.70 12.53
N GLN A 104 -1.79 -9.70 11.71
CA GLN A 104 -1.42 -8.52 10.92
C GLN A 104 -2.31 -8.38 9.68
N TRP A 105 -2.51 -7.15 9.23
CA TRP A 105 -3.56 -6.75 8.30
C TRP A 105 -3.69 -7.62 7.06
N ALA A 106 -2.59 -8.06 6.45
CA ALA A 106 -2.65 -8.83 5.21
C ALA A 106 -3.03 -10.30 5.45
N ASN A 107 -2.79 -10.82 6.65
CA ASN A 107 -3.14 -12.19 7.03
C ASN A 107 -4.51 -12.25 7.72
N SER A 108 -4.85 -11.26 8.55
CA SER A 108 -6.10 -11.25 9.32
C SER A 108 -7.33 -11.07 8.43
N ILE A 109 -7.21 -10.34 7.31
CA ILE A 109 -8.32 -10.17 6.36
C ILE A 109 -8.47 -11.34 5.37
N GLN A 110 -7.55 -12.32 5.38
CA GLN A 110 -7.58 -13.45 4.44
C GLN A 110 -8.91 -14.22 4.40
N PRO A 111 -9.57 -14.50 5.53
CA PRO A 111 -10.84 -15.23 5.51
C PRO A 111 -11.96 -14.51 4.73
N TYR A 112 -11.84 -13.18 4.58
CA TYR A 112 -12.86 -12.32 3.97
C TYR A 112 -12.58 -11.97 2.50
N ILE A 113 -11.49 -12.51 1.94
CA ILE A 113 -11.11 -12.33 0.53
C ILE A 113 -10.92 -13.69 -0.15
N LYS A 114 -10.92 -13.70 -1.49
CA LYS A 114 -10.90 -14.95 -2.24
C LYS A 114 -9.55 -15.66 -2.23
N ASN A 115 -8.45 -14.91 -2.27
CA ASN A 115 -7.08 -15.42 -2.28
C ASN A 115 -6.05 -14.30 -2.15
N PHE A 116 -4.81 -14.69 -1.80
CA PHE A 116 -3.64 -13.80 -1.77
C PHE A 116 -3.25 -13.18 -3.12
N GLY A 117 -3.71 -13.71 -4.26
CA GLY A 117 -3.46 -13.11 -5.57
C GLY A 117 -4.13 -11.74 -5.75
N MET A 118 -5.11 -11.40 -4.92
CA MET A 118 -5.78 -10.10 -4.96
C MET A 118 -4.87 -8.94 -4.52
N TYR A 119 -3.81 -9.21 -3.75
CA TYR A 119 -2.88 -8.17 -3.28
C TYR A 119 -1.92 -7.71 -4.37
N GLU A 120 -1.87 -8.45 -5.47
CA GLU A 120 -1.00 -8.12 -6.58
C GLU A 120 -1.52 -6.84 -7.28
N GLN A 121 -0.62 -5.88 -7.42
CA GLN A 121 -0.78 -4.72 -8.29
C GLN A 121 0.17 -4.91 -9.48
N PRO A 122 -0.05 -4.25 -10.62
CA PRO A 122 0.93 -4.31 -11.72
C PRO A 122 2.27 -3.74 -11.27
N ALA A 123 3.20 -4.64 -10.97
CA ALA A 123 4.53 -4.30 -10.54
C ALA A 123 5.50 -4.39 -11.73
N GLN A 124 6.37 -3.40 -11.84
CA GLN A 124 7.58 -3.47 -12.67
C GLN A 124 8.65 -4.33 -11.98
N ASN A 125 8.70 -4.32 -10.64
CA ASN A 125 9.68 -5.07 -9.84
C ASN A 125 8.99 -5.94 -8.79
N LYS A 126 9.22 -7.26 -8.82
CA LYS A 126 8.57 -8.24 -7.93
C LYS A 126 9.42 -8.74 -6.76
N ASN A 127 10.60 -8.18 -6.47
CA ASN A 127 11.44 -8.67 -5.38
C ASN A 127 12.09 -7.53 -4.60
N ALA A 128 12.05 -7.62 -3.26
CA ALA A 128 12.80 -6.68 -2.41
C ALA A 128 13.48 -7.29 -1.17
N PHE A 129 13.21 -8.54 -0.74
CA PHE A 129 13.73 -9.04 0.54
C PHE A 129 14.15 -10.51 0.59
N ASP A 130 13.24 -11.44 0.34
CA ASP A 130 13.50 -12.86 0.63
C ASP A 130 13.80 -13.67 -0.64
N THR A 131 14.75 -14.60 -0.52
CA THR A 131 15.16 -15.52 -1.59
C THR A 131 14.85 -16.98 -1.24
N SER A 132 14.37 -17.25 -0.02
CA SER A 132 14.08 -18.59 0.50
C SER A 132 12.72 -18.59 1.17
N PHE A 133 11.85 -19.51 0.76
CA PHE A 133 10.48 -19.67 1.25
C PHE A 133 10.24 -21.09 1.75
N THR A 134 9.28 -21.23 2.65
CA THR A 134 8.81 -22.53 3.16
C THR A 134 8.35 -23.42 2.01
N PRO A 135 8.91 -24.64 1.84
CA PRO A 135 8.47 -25.57 0.80
C PRO A 135 6.96 -25.87 0.90
N GLY A 136 6.26 -25.81 -0.22
CA GLY A 136 4.81 -26.06 -0.29
C GLY A 136 3.93 -24.86 0.06
N VAL A 137 4.49 -23.72 0.49
CA VAL A 137 3.73 -22.48 0.72
C VAL A 137 4.03 -21.51 -0.41
N THR A 138 2.99 -21.10 -1.14
CA THR A 138 3.14 -20.11 -2.23
C THR A 138 3.22 -18.69 -1.65
N PRO A 139 4.29 -17.92 -1.94
CA PRO A 139 4.40 -16.55 -1.49
C PRO A 139 3.38 -15.63 -2.18
N ALA A 140 2.76 -14.75 -1.39
CA ALA A 140 1.88 -13.72 -1.93
C ALA A 140 2.72 -12.60 -2.55
N VAL A 141 2.30 -12.11 -3.72
CA VAL A 141 2.86 -10.89 -4.31
C VAL A 141 2.02 -9.71 -3.87
N VAL A 142 2.55 -8.85 -3.00
CA VAL A 142 1.81 -7.76 -2.36
C VAL A 142 2.31 -6.41 -2.86
N GLY A 143 1.45 -5.71 -3.61
CA GLY A 143 1.67 -4.34 -4.10
C GLY A 143 0.79 -3.29 -3.41
N VAL A 144 -0.06 -3.71 -2.48
CA VAL A 144 -0.93 -2.83 -1.68
C VAL A 144 -0.32 -2.65 -0.29
N ALA A 145 -0.47 -1.45 0.26
CA ALA A 145 -0.10 -1.13 1.63
C ALA A 145 -1.33 -0.69 2.43
N PHE A 146 -1.35 -1.09 3.70
CA PHE A 146 -2.33 -0.62 4.68
C PHE A 146 -1.84 0.65 5.36
N ASN A 147 -2.76 1.57 5.67
CA ASN A 147 -2.44 2.74 6.48
C ASN A 147 -2.25 2.35 7.96
N GLY A 148 -1.00 2.24 8.39
CA GLY A 148 -0.67 1.86 9.76
C GLY A 148 -0.97 2.90 10.83
N LEU A 149 -1.43 4.12 10.48
CA LEU A 149 -1.99 5.05 11.49
C LEU A 149 -3.36 4.58 12.00
N LEU A 150 -4.08 3.77 11.23
CA LEU A 150 -5.39 3.21 11.60
C LEU A 150 -5.27 2.06 12.59
N HIS A 151 -4.06 1.56 12.84
CA HIS A 151 -3.82 0.46 13.74
C HIS A 151 -4.37 0.76 15.14
N THR A 152 -5.18 -0.15 15.69
CA THR A 152 -5.84 -0.04 17.02
C THR A 152 -6.79 1.16 17.16
N LEU A 153 -7.21 1.72 16.03
CA LEU A 153 -8.34 2.64 16.00
C LEU A 153 -9.61 1.86 15.68
N SER A 154 -10.71 2.31 16.28
CA SER A 154 -12.05 1.95 15.86
C SER A 154 -12.48 2.79 14.66
N SER A 155 -13.36 2.24 13.82
CA SER A 155 -14.02 2.97 12.74
C SER A 155 -14.75 4.24 13.22
N SER A 156 -15.24 4.26 14.47
CA SER A 156 -15.91 5.43 15.07
C SER A 156 -14.96 6.56 15.46
N GLU A 157 -13.66 6.28 15.56
CA GLU A 157 -12.64 7.28 15.92
C GLU A 157 -12.13 8.06 14.70
N ILE A 158 -12.56 7.68 13.49
CA ILE A 158 -12.20 8.35 12.25
C ILE A 158 -13.09 9.56 12.04
N THR A 159 -12.53 10.78 12.13
CA THR A 159 -13.26 12.05 11.99
C THR A 159 -14.01 12.15 10.66
N SER A 160 -13.37 11.70 9.57
CA SER A 160 -13.97 11.74 8.22
C SER A 160 -13.67 10.46 7.43
N PRO A 161 -14.56 9.45 7.51
CA PRO A 161 -14.31 8.16 6.87
C PRO A 161 -14.16 8.19 5.35
N SER A 162 -14.73 9.20 4.70
CA SER A 162 -14.63 9.41 3.24
C SER A 162 -13.29 10.00 2.80
N VAL A 163 -12.49 10.49 3.75
CA VAL A 163 -11.21 11.16 3.51
C VAL A 163 -10.04 10.35 4.07
N ALA A 164 -10.18 9.59 5.15
CA ALA A 164 -9.07 8.77 5.63
C ALA A 164 -8.74 7.64 4.65
N VAL A 165 -7.47 7.54 4.20
CA VAL A 165 -7.02 6.46 3.32
C VAL A 165 -6.76 5.21 4.14
N MET A 166 -7.31 4.08 3.71
CA MET A 166 -7.11 2.78 4.33
C MET A 166 -6.14 1.91 3.54
N TYR A 167 -6.35 1.78 2.23
CA TYR A 167 -5.45 1.05 1.33
C TYR A 167 -5.01 1.91 0.17
N TRP A 168 -3.76 1.71 -0.25
CA TRP A 168 -3.16 2.44 -1.35
C TRP A 168 -1.95 1.66 -1.90
N PRO A 169 -1.44 2.03 -3.08
CA PRO A 169 -0.30 1.34 -3.68
C PRO A 169 1.00 1.97 -3.18
N GLY A 170 1.27 1.83 -1.87
CA GLY A 170 2.34 2.57 -1.20
C GLY A 170 3.76 2.28 -1.69
N ASN A 171 3.96 1.14 -2.35
CA ASN A 171 5.23 0.76 -2.97
C ASN A 171 5.32 1.13 -4.45
N GLY A 172 4.31 1.80 -4.99
CA GLY A 172 4.24 2.14 -6.41
C GLY A 172 4.24 0.89 -7.28
N THR A 173 5.12 0.86 -8.28
CA THR A 173 5.33 -0.28 -9.17
C THR A 173 6.23 -1.37 -8.59
N ALA A 174 6.62 -1.28 -7.31
CA ALA A 174 7.25 -2.39 -6.60
C ALA A 174 6.21 -3.24 -5.88
N SER A 175 6.49 -4.54 -5.76
CA SER A 175 5.74 -5.45 -4.92
C SER A 175 6.67 -6.33 -4.12
N PHE A 176 6.22 -6.71 -2.94
CA PHE A 176 6.88 -7.71 -2.12
C PHE A 176 6.48 -9.11 -2.56
N ASN A 177 7.45 -10.02 -2.52
CA ASN A 177 7.20 -11.43 -2.70
C ASN A 177 7.32 -12.12 -1.34
N GLY A 178 6.22 -12.64 -0.81
CA GLY A 178 6.15 -13.31 0.49
C GLY A 178 6.05 -12.36 1.69
N ARG A 179 5.92 -11.04 1.47
CA ARG A 179 5.72 -10.07 2.55
C ARG A 179 4.64 -9.05 2.20
N SER A 180 4.13 -8.35 3.20
CA SER A 180 3.31 -7.16 3.06
C SER A 180 3.81 -6.05 3.99
N ALA A 181 3.42 -4.80 3.74
CA ALA A 181 3.80 -3.65 4.56
C ALA A 181 2.60 -2.79 4.93
N ALA A 182 2.71 -2.10 6.05
CA ALA A 182 1.90 -0.93 6.34
C ALA A 182 2.71 0.34 6.01
N ASN A 183 2.09 1.30 5.32
CA ASN A 183 2.71 2.57 4.96
C ASN A 183 1.66 3.68 5.10
N PRO A 184 1.87 4.69 5.98
CA PRO A 184 2.88 4.73 7.04
C PRO A 184 2.75 3.60 8.06
N THR A 185 3.80 3.37 8.86
CA THR A 185 3.75 2.54 10.07
C THR A 185 4.13 3.37 11.30
N LEU A 186 3.36 3.27 12.39
CA LEU A 186 3.72 3.84 13.69
C LEU A 186 4.97 3.14 14.28
N ALA A 187 5.87 3.85 14.93
CA ALA A 187 7.07 3.29 15.57
C ALA A 187 6.89 3.24 17.09
N CYS A 188 6.05 2.29 17.51
CA CYS A 188 5.84 1.98 18.91
C CYS A 188 6.79 0.87 19.35
N THR A 189 7.35 1.02 20.53
CA THR A 189 8.25 0.03 21.15
C THR A 189 8.05 -0.11 22.66
N GLY A 190 7.23 0.76 23.26
CA GLY A 190 6.83 0.70 24.67
C GLY A 190 5.78 -0.37 24.95
N THR A 191 5.27 -0.34 26.18
CA THR A 191 4.28 -1.29 26.72
C THR A 191 2.83 -0.79 26.70
N ASP A 192 2.64 0.52 26.55
CA ASP A 192 1.34 1.16 26.39
C ASP A 192 0.69 0.81 25.04
N ASP A 193 -0.53 1.28 24.79
CA ASP A 193 -1.20 1.05 23.51
C ASP A 193 -0.55 1.83 22.36
N CYS A 194 -0.29 1.17 21.23
CA CYS A 194 0.30 1.80 20.06
C CYS A 194 -0.75 2.53 19.21
N ARG A 195 -1.15 3.71 19.67
CA ARG A 195 -2.23 4.48 19.03
C ARG A 195 -1.72 5.77 18.39
N PHE A 196 -2.29 6.12 17.24
CA PHE A 196 -2.06 7.42 16.61
C PHE A 196 -2.49 8.55 17.56
N ASN A 197 -1.65 9.58 17.69
CA ASN A 197 -1.95 10.76 18.49
C ASN A 197 -1.78 12.02 17.62
N PRO A 198 -2.84 12.79 17.34
CA PRO A 198 -2.75 13.94 16.44
C PRO A 198 -1.95 15.12 17.00
N THR A 199 -1.79 15.20 18.32
CA THR A 199 -1.16 16.33 19.02
C THR A 199 0.17 15.95 19.70
N ALA A 200 0.57 14.69 19.70
CA ALA A 200 1.85 14.28 20.28
C ALA A 200 2.41 13.02 19.61
N PHE A 201 3.45 12.43 20.20
CA PHE A 201 3.91 11.10 19.81
C PHE A 201 2.83 10.04 20.05
N PRO A 202 2.86 8.91 19.33
CA PRO A 202 1.99 7.78 19.62
C PRO A 202 2.14 7.31 21.06
N GLN A 203 1.05 6.82 21.64
CA GLN A 203 0.92 6.52 23.07
C GLN A 203 1.91 5.45 23.60
N ALA A 204 2.59 4.69 22.73
CA ALA A 204 3.62 3.70 23.05
C ALA A 204 4.99 3.95 22.38
N SER A 205 5.26 5.19 21.96
CA SER A 205 6.51 5.58 21.29
C SER A 205 7.64 5.84 22.29
N LEU A 206 8.88 5.49 21.93
CA LEU A 206 10.07 6.00 22.63
C LEU A 206 10.25 7.47 22.20
N SER A 207 10.33 8.37 23.16
CA SER A 207 10.65 9.78 22.93
C SER A 207 12.10 9.95 22.43
N SER A 208 12.41 9.54 21.21
CA SER A 208 13.73 9.76 20.62
C SER A 208 13.77 11.10 19.88
N SER A 209 14.88 11.82 20.07
CA SER A 209 15.18 13.22 19.73
C SER A 209 15.10 13.65 18.25
N THR A 210 14.48 12.86 17.37
CA THR A 210 14.27 13.20 15.95
C THR A 210 12.81 13.59 15.71
N GLY A 211 12.58 14.71 15.01
CA GLY A 211 11.26 15.30 14.75
C GLY A 211 10.30 14.50 13.85
N PHE A 212 10.46 13.18 13.79
CA PHE A 212 9.50 12.28 13.16
C PHE A 212 8.71 11.62 14.27
N ALA A 213 7.40 11.85 14.32
CA ALA A 213 6.54 11.13 15.23
C ALA A 213 6.31 9.73 14.67
N SER A 214 7.37 8.95 14.52
CA SER A 214 7.34 7.52 14.34
C SER A 214 6.52 6.96 13.16
N ALA A 215 5.98 7.76 12.23
CA ALA A 215 5.34 7.29 11.02
C ALA A 215 6.40 7.10 9.91
N SER A 216 6.87 5.88 9.69
CA SER A 216 7.87 5.59 8.65
C SER A 216 7.20 5.21 7.33
N PHE A 217 7.80 5.62 6.21
CA PHE A 217 7.41 5.23 4.86
C PHE A 217 8.50 4.42 4.18
N TRP A 218 8.09 3.43 3.41
CA TRP A 218 8.98 2.71 2.50
C TRP A 218 8.84 3.21 1.07
N ASN A 219 9.98 3.47 0.43
CA ASN A 219 10.07 3.81 -0.98
C ASN A 219 11.21 3.00 -1.60
N PHE A 220 10.87 2.12 -2.54
CA PHE A 220 11.80 1.17 -3.18
C PHE A 220 12.47 1.73 -4.44
N GLY A 221 12.50 3.06 -4.62
CA GLY A 221 12.96 3.68 -5.85
C GLY A 221 12.11 3.31 -7.07
N ALA A 222 10.91 2.76 -6.83
CA ALA A 222 9.94 2.42 -7.85
C ALA A 222 9.02 3.61 -8.15
N SER A 223 8.41 3.60 -9.34
CA SER A 223 7.51 4.67 -9.72
C SER A 223 6.24 4.61 -8.86
N ALA A 224 5.81 5.73 -8.28
CA ALA A 224 4.53 5.84 -7.58
C ALA A 224 3.31 5.67 -8.51
N TRP A 225 3.55 5.68 -9.82
CA TRP A 225 2.52 5.70 -10.85
C TRP A 225 2.23 4.30 -11.37
N LEU A 226 1.12 3.71 -10.91
CA LEU A 226 0.67 2.40 -11.39
C LEU A 226 0.02 2.52 -12.75
N TYR A 227 -0.83 3.54 -12.91
CA TYR A 227 -1.52 3.87 -14.15
C TYR A 227 -1.56 5.37 -14.28
N SER A 228 -1.24 5.93 -15.46
CA SER A 228 -1.52 7.34 -15.76
C SER A 228 -1.20 8.31 -14.60
N LYS A 229 0.03 8.29 -14.06
CA LYS A 229 0.45 9.15 -12.93
C LYS A 229 -0.42 9.06 -11.65
N GLY A 230 -0.85 7.86 -11.29
CA GLY A 230 -1.66 7.66 -10.09
C GLY A 230 -1.92 6.18 -9.81
N GLY A 231 -2.86 5.92 -8.90
CA GLY A 231 -3.21 4.57 -8.48
C GLY A 231 -4.56 4.51 -7.79
N PRO A 232 -5.14 3.30 -7.67
CA PRO A 232 -6.37 3.10 -6.92
C PRO A 232 -6.09 3.24 -5.42
N ILE A 233 -7.01 3.88 -4.71
CA ILE A 233 -6.99 3.99 -3.25
C ILE A 233 -8.34 3.55 -2.71
N VAL A 234 -8.37 3.17 -1.44
CA VAL A 234 -9.57 2.86 -0.68
C VAL A 234 -9.59 3.73 0.54
N ARG A 235 -10.73 4.37 0.81
CA ARG A 235 -10.97 5.13 2.03
C ARG A 235 -11.62 4.24 3.08
N THR A 236 -11.62 4.68 4.33
CA THR A 236 -12.20 3.91 5.46
C THR A 236 -13.71 3.70 5.33
N ASP A 237 -14.44 4.55 4.57
CA ASP A 237 -15.83 4.29 4.16
C ASP A 237 -15.99 3.19 3.09
N THR A 238 -14.92 2.46 2.80
CA THR A 238 -14.76 1.46 1.74
C THR A 238 -14.83 2.02 0.31
N SER A 239 -14.99 3.33 0.11
CA SER A 239 -15.03 3.89 -1.24
C SER A 239 -13.68 3.72 -1.94
N ALA A 240 -13.70 3.13 -3.14
CA ALA A 240 -12.52 2.93 -3.96
C ALA A 240 -12.52 3.95 -5.09
N LYS A 241 -11.43 4.73 -5.20
CA LYS A 241 -11.30 5.78 -6.23
C LYS A 241 -9.90 5.76 -6.80
N PHE A 242 -9.76 6.21 -8.04
CA PHE A 242 -8.45 6.48 -8.61
C PHE A 242 -7.98 7.86 -8.17
N GLN A 243 -6.77 7.93 -7.62
CA GLN A 243 -6.15 9.17 -7.15
C GLN A 243 -4.89 9.46 -7.97
N ARG A 244 -4.78 10.70 -8.46
CA ARG A 244 -3.51 11.21 -9.01
C ARG A 244 -2.53 11.39 -7.86
N MET A 245 -1.30 10.91 -8.04
CA MET A 245 -0.26 10.92 -7.01
C MET A 245 1.09 11.20 -7.65
N GLY A 246 2.02 11.75 -6.89
CA GLY A 246 3.35 12.11 -7.34
C GLY A 246 3.35 13.20 -8.40
N THR A 247 2.51 14.22 -8.23
CA THR A 247 2.36 15.33 -9.19
C THR A 247 3.15 16.58 -8.81
N SER A 248 3.63 16.68 -7.57
CA SER A 248 4.40 17.83 -7.09
C SER A 248 5.83 17.80 -7.63
N THR A 249 6.23 18.88 -8.32
CA THR A 249 7.53 18.94 -8.99
C THR A 249 8.57 19.86 -8.34
N ASN A 250 8.28 20.58 -7.23
CA ASN A 250 9.33 21.20 -6.38
C ASN A 250 8.88 21.97 -5.12
N SER A 251 7.61 21.96 -4.73
CA SER A 251 7.18 22.59 -3.46
C SER A 251 5.75 22.21 -3.16
N ALA A 252 5.55 21.05 -2.51
CA ALA A 252 4.25 20.71 -1.97
C ALA A 252 3.85 21.78 -0.93
N THR A 253 2.87 22.58 -1.28
CA THR A 253 2.17 23.46 -0.34
C THR A 253 1.57 22.62 0.79
N PRO A 254 1.31 23.19 1.97
CA PRO A 254 0.63 22.47 3.06
C PRO A 254 -0.71 21.84 2.63
N ALA A 255 -1.41 22.45 1.66
CA ALA A 255 -2.66 21.92 1.12
C ALA A 255 -2.44 20.68 0.24
N GLU A 256 -1.40 20.67 -0.59
CA GLU A 256 -1.06 19.51 -1.46
C GLU A 256 -0.63 18.29 -0.65
N ALA A 257 -0.07 18.49 0.55
CA ALA A 257 0.31 17.40 1.45
C ALA A 257 -0.86 16.45 1.79
N TYR A 258 -2.09 16.97 1.76
CA TYR A 258 -3.31 16.23 2.07
C TYR A 258 -3.92 15.51 0.86
N THR A 259 -3.44 15.78 -0.35
CA THR A 259 -3.96 15.19 -1.59
C THR A 259 -2.92 14.32 -2.31
N ASP A 260 -1.64 14.52 -2.00
CA ASP A 260 -0.51 13.75 -2.52
C ASP A 260 0.44 13.38 -1.37
N PRO A 261 0.71 12.09 -1.13
CA PRO A 261 1.62 11.68 -0.07
C PRO A 261 3.10 12.02 -0.36
N TRP A 262 3.42 12.28 -1.63
CA TRP A 262 4.78 12.56 -2.08
C TRP A 262 5.05 14.06 -2.12
N ARG A 263 6.26 14.46 -1.72
CA ARG A 263 6.70 15.85 -1.78
C ARG A 263 7.47 16.14 -3.07
N TYR A 264 8.31 15.19 -3.48
CA TYR A 264 9.12 15.28 -4.68
C TYR A 264 9.05 13.97 -5.45
N VAL A 265 8.78 14.06 -6.74
CA VAL A 265 8.75 12.93 -7.67
C VAL A 265 9.55 13.26 -8.92
N SER A 266 10.40 12.33 -9.35
CA SER A 266 11.22 12.47 -10.55
C SER A 266 10.37 12.50 -11.83
N ALA A 267 10.98 12.83 -12.97
CA ALA A 267 10.31 12.75 -14.28
C ALA A 267 9.81 11.33 -14.62
N THR A 268 10.42 10.29 -14.04
CA THR A 268 10.04 8.89 -14.21
C THR A 268 9.01 8.40 -13.17
N GLY A 269 8.56 9.28 -12.29
CA GLY A 269 7.55 8.96 -11.27
C GLY A 269 8.11 8.35 -10.00
N VAL A 270 9.43 8.31 -9.82
CA VAL A 270 10.06 7.79 -8.62
C VAL A 270 10.04 8.86 -7.53
N PRO A 271 9.38 8.64 -6.39
CA PRO A 271 9.40 9.59 -5.30
C PRO A 271 10.80 9.68 -4.68
N SER A 272 11.18 10.84 -4.17
CA SER A 272 12.42 11.03 -3.40
C SER A 272 12.18 11.53 -1.98
N SER A 273 10.98 12.01 -1.68
CA SER A 273 10.57 12.37 -0.32
C SER A 273 9.05 12.41 -0.18
N TYR A 274 8.59 12.46 1.06
CA TYR A 274 7.19 12.48 1.43
C TYR A 274 6.80 13.80 2.10
N THR A 275 5.52 14.12 2.07
CA THR A 275 4.96 15.26 2.78
C THR A 275 4.28 14.80 4.06
N GLY A 276 4.43 15.58 5.10
CA GLY A 276 3.68 15.43 6.34
C GLY A 276 3.33 16.76 6.99
N CYS A 277 2.66 16.64 8.11
CA CYS A 277 1.99 17.71 8.82
C CYS A 277 2.58 17.77 10.21
N ASN A 278 3.04 18.97 10.56
CA ASN A 278 3.53 19.27 11.88
C ASN A 278 2.32 19.40 12.84
N SER A 279 2.37 18.68 13.96
CA SER A 279 1.37 18.77 15.04
C SER A 279 1.49 20.07 15.87
N GLY A 280 2.54 20.86 15.67
CA GLY A 280 2.88 22.04 16.47
C GLY A 280 3.58 21.70 17.80
N VAL A 281 3.56 20.44 18.22
CA VAL A 281 4.14 19.99 19.49
C VAL A 281 5.59 19.55 19.29
N ARG A 282 6.50 20.14 20.07
CA ARG A 282 7.92 19.78 20.07
C ARG A 282 8.16 18.52 20.89
N GLY A 283 9.04 17.65 20.41
CA GLY A 283 9.37 16.44 21.15
C GLY A 283 10.08 16.73 22.48
N VAL A 284 9.98 15.80 23.43
CA VAL A 284 10.69 15.92 24.72
C VAL A 284 12.20 15.97 24.46
N GLY A 285 12.82 17.13 24.70
CA GLY A 285 14.27 17.34 24.52
C GLY A 285 14.75 17.63 23.10
N GLY A 286 13.88 17.90 22.12
CA GLY A 286 14.27 18.21 20.73
C GLY A 286 13.75 19.58 20.24
N PRO A 287 14.47 20.27 19.33
CA PRO A 287 14.03 21.55 18.76
C PRO A 287 12.93 21.40 17.68
N THR A 288 12.63 20.17 17.26
CA THR A 288 11.75 19.83 16.14
C THR A 288 10.41 19.29 16.60
N ALA A 289 9.38 19.52 15.80
CA ALA A 289 8.01 19.17 16.13
C ALA A 289 7.56 17.84 15.52
N VAL A 290 6.64 17.16 16.20
CA VAL A 290 6.07 15.85 15.88
C VAL A 290 5.38 15.91 14.50
N TYR A 291 5.79 15.01 13.61
CA TYR A 291 5.35 14.98 12.20
C TYR A 291 4.72 13.64 11.82
N TYR A 292 3.53 13.70 11.21
CA TYR A 292 2.83 12.55 10.59
C TYR A 292 2.56 12.82 9.11
N HIS A 293 2.31 11.78 8.31
CA HIS A 293 2.00 11.98 6.90
C HIS A 293 0.55 12.47 6.71
N CYS A 294 0.40 13.72 6.28
CA CYS A 294 -0.88 14.44 6.16
C CYS A 294 -1.94 13.62 5.43
N TYR A 295 -1.56 13.04 4.29
CA TYR A 295 -2.44 12.30 3.41
C TYR A 295 -3.13 11.10 4.09
N PHE A 296 -2.53 10.56 5.16
CA PHE A 296 -3.00 9.35 5.86
C PHE A 296 -3.63 9.62 7.22
N ARG A 297 -3.69 10.89 7.64
CA ARG A 297 -4.20 11.25 8.97
C ARG A 297 -5.68 10.88 9.13
N PRO A 298 -6.04 10.11 10.18
CA PRO A 298 -7.44 9.76 10.45
C PRO A 298 -8.26 10.89 11.06
N ASP A 299 -7.60 11.88 11.68
CA ASP A 299 -8.22 13.02 12.37
C ASP A 299 -8.55 14.20 11.44
N ARG A 300 -8.30 14.04 10.14
CA ARG A 300 -8.52 15.10 9.15
C ARG A 300 -10.01 15.39 8.95
N GLU A 301 -10.35 16.67 8.94
CA GLU A 301 -11.64 17.21 8.48
C GLU A 301 -11.66 17.44 6.95
N GLN A 302 -12.85 17.49 6.36
CA GLN A 302 -13.09 17.52 4.90
C GLN A 302 -12.33 18.63 4.17
#